data_AF-A0A392PDF5-F1
#
_entry.id   AF-A0A392PDF5-F1
#
_cell.length_a   1.000
_cell.length_b   1.000
_cell.length_c   1.000
_cell.angle_alpha   90.00
_cell.angle_beta   90.00
_cell.angle_gamma   90.00
#
_symmetry.space_group_name_H-M   'P 1'
#
loop_
_entity.id
_entity.type
_entity.pdbx_description
1 polymer ?
#
loop_
_entity_poly.entity_id
_entity_poly.type
_entity_poly.pdbx_seq_one_letter_code
_entity_poly.pdbx_strand_id
1 'polypeptide(L)' 'NETAWIQTGAQLGEVYYRINKKSEIHGFPAGVCPTVGVGGHLSGGGYGNMMRKFGLSVDNVIDAQIIDVNGK' A
#
# COMPACT_ATOMS: atom_id res chain seq x y z
N ASN A 1 5.05 -12.44 -10.93
CA ASN A 1 4.90 -10.99 -10.82
C ASN A 1 4.74 -10.60 -9.36
N GLU A 2 5.57 -9.68 -8.89
CA GLU A 2 5.62 -9.20 -7.49
C GLU A 2 4.70 -7.97 -7.31
N THR A 3 3.44 -8.11 -7.71
CA THR A 3 2.47 -6.99 -7.77
C THR A 3 1.14 -7.42 -7.16
N ALA A 4 0.43 -6.49 -6.52
CA ALA A 4 -0.90 -6.73 -5.96
C ALA A 4 -1.85 -5.56 -6.22
N TRP A 5 -3.12 -5.86 -6.50
CA TRP A 5 -4.20 -4.87 -6.51
C TRP A 5 -4.82 -4.79 -5.11
N ILE A 6 -4.90 -3.58 -4.57
CA ILE A 6 -5.41 -3.32 -3.21
C ILE A 6 -6.49 -2.26 -3.31
N GLN A 7 -7.68 -2.58 -2.79
CA GLN A 7 -8.79 -1.63 -2.72
C GLN A 7 -8.49 -0.55 -1.66
N THR A 8 -8.89 0.69 -1.92
CA THR A 8 -8.54 1.85 -1.08
C THR A 8 -9.14 1.80 0.34
N GLY A 9 -10.20 1.01 0.54
CA GLY A 9 -10.84 0.77 1.84
C GLY A 9 -10.13 -0.26 2.73
N ALA A 10 -9.11 -0.97 2.22
CA ALA A 10 -8.33 -1.90 3.04
C ALA A 10 -7.47 -1.16 4.07
N GLN A 11 -7.17 -1.85 5.17
CA GLN A 11 -6.21 -1.36 6.18
C GLN A 11 -4.81 -1.95 5.93
N LEU A 12 -3.75 -1.22 6.30
CA LEU A 12 -2.37 -1.67 6.13
C LEU A 12 -2.11 -3.04 6.78
N GLY A 13 -2.70 -3.30 7.95
CA GLY A 13 -2.62 -4.59 8.62
C GLY A 13 -3.17 -5.74 7.79
N GLU A 14 -4.27 -5.52 7.08
CA GLU A 14 -4.87 -6.53 6.18
C GLU A 14 -3.95 -6.79 4.99
N VAL A 15 -3.35 -5.74 4.42
CA VAL A 15 -2.38 -5.85 3.32
C VAL A 15 -1.18 -6.68 3.76
N TYR A 16 -0.56 -6.36 4.88
CA TYR A 16 0.59 -7.10 5.41
C TYR A 16 0.24 -8.57 5.69
N TYR A 17 -0.92 -8.81 6.32
CA TYR A 17 -1.39 -10.15 6.59
C TYR A 17 -1.56 -10.97 5.30
N ARG A 18 -2.18 -10.38 4.27
CA ARG A 18 -2.40 -11.08 2.99
C ARG A 18 -1.10 -11.36 2.24
N ILE A 19 -0.14 -10.43 2.26
CA ILE A 19 1.20 -10.64 1.67
C ILE A 19 1.90 -11.80 2.38
N ASN A 20 1.98 -11.76 3.71
CA ASN A 20 2.65 -12.80 4.50
C ASN A 20 2.01 -14.19 4.33
N LYS A 21 0.68 -14.26 4.26
CA LYS A 21 -0.05 -15.51 3.97
C LYS A 21 0.27 -16.11 2.59
N LYS A 22 0.81 -15.32 1.67
CA LYS A 22 1.19 -15.76 0.32
C LYS A 22 2.68 -16.01 0.19
N SER A 23 3.52 -15.26 0.92
CA SER A 23 4.97 -15.41 0.89
C SER A 23 5.62 -14.83 2.13
N GLU A 24 6.56 -15.58 2.70
CA GLU A 24 7.36 -15.14 3.86
C GLU A 24 8.51 -14.20 3.50
N ILE A 25 8.88 -14.10 2.22
CA ILE A 25 9.97 -13.24 1.73
C ILE A 25 9.50 -11.92 1.09
N HIS A 26 8.18 -11.69 1.04
CA HIS A 26 7.61 -10.48 0.42
C HIS A 26 7.06 -9.54 1.51
N GLY A 27 7.16 -8.24 1.26
CA GLY A 27 6.61 -7.18 2.10
C GLY A 27 6.33 -5.94 1.26
N PHE A 28 5.65 -4.95 1.84
CA PHE A 28 5.38 -3.67 1.19
C PHE A 28 5.78 -2.51 2.10
N PRO A 29 6.56 -1.52 1.62
CA PRO A 29 7.07 -0.42 2.44
C PRO A 29 5.96 0.59 2.74
N ALA A 30 5.27 0.41 3.86
CA ALA A 30 4.22 1.32 4.33
C ALA A 30 4.26 1.53 5.86
N GLY A 31 3.28 2.28 6.36
CA GLY A 31 3.18 2.71 7.76
C GLY A 31 3.07 1.57 8.77
N VAL A 32 3.42 1.87 10.02
CA VAL A 32 3.45 0.89 11.12
C VAL A 32 2.05 0.65 11.71
N CYS A 33 1.17 1.64 11.66
CA CYS A 33 -0.16 1.60 12.29
C CYS A 33 -1.11 0.71 11.47
N PRO A 34 -1.54 -0.46 11.97
CA PRO A 34 -2.26 -1.45 11.15
C PRO A 34 -3.63 -0.97 10.68
N THR A 35 -4.29 -0.10 11.44
CA THR A 35 -5.65 0.39 11.17
C THR A 35 -5.70 1.55 10.16
N VAL A 36 -4.54 2.05 9.72
CA VAL A 36 -4.48 3.13 8.73
C VAL A 36 -5.01 2.61 7.38
N GLY A 37 -5.90 3.38 6.77
CA GLY A 37 -6.47 3.06 5.46
C GLY A 37 -5.48 3.26 4.32
N VAL A 38 -5.46 2.32 3.37
CA VAL A 38 -4.56 2.33 2.22
C VAL A 38 -4.78 3.56 1.34
N GLY A 39 -6.03 3.94 1.06
CA GLY A 39 -6.35 5.04 0.15
C GLY A 39 -5.70 6.37 0.55
N GLY A 40 -5.83 6.77 1.81
CA GLY A 40 -5.19 7.99 2.32
C GLY A 40 -3.68 7.86 2.49
N HIS A 41 -3.21 6.69 2.90
CA HIS A 41 -1.79 6.45 3.14
C HIS A 41 -0.95 6.50 1.87
N LEU A 42 -1.41 5.87 0.79
CA LEU A 42 -0.71 5.86 -0.49
C LEU A 42 -0.79 7.23 -1.19
N SER A 43 -1.95 7.88 -1.18
CA SER A 43 -2.12 9.20 -1.80
C SER A 43 -1.36 10.32 -1.06
N GLY A 44 -1.11 10.16 0.24
CA GLY A 44 -0.33 11.09 1.06
C GLY A 44 1.18 10.79 1.14
N GLY A 45 1.70 9.87 0.33
CA GLY A 45 3.11 9.46 0.33
C GLY A 45 3.35 8.15 1.09
N GLY A 46 3.11 8.17 2.40
CA GLY A 46 3.21 6.98 3.24
C GLY A 46 4.62 6.65 3.74
N TYR A 47 4.93 7.12 4.95
CA TYR A 47 6.19 6.85 5.66
C TYR A 47 6.11 5.53 6.44
N GLY A 48 7.22 4.79 6.51
CA GLY A 48 7.35 3.59 7.34
C GLY A 48 8.78 3.13 7.56
N ASN A 49 8.97 2.07 8.36
CA ASN A 49 10.30 1.59 8.79
C ASN A 49 11.23 1.19 7.63
N MET A 50 10.65 0.77 6.50
CA MET A 50 11.42 0.32 5.34
C MET A 50 11.78 1.47 4.36
N MET A 51 11.38 2.71 4.66
CA MET A 51 11.49 3.81 3.69
C MET A 51 12.92 4.12 3.27
N ARG A 52 13.90 3.92 4.17
CA ARG A 52 15.30 4.25 3.86
C ARG A 52 15.89 3.31 2.82
N LYS A 53 15.28 2.14 2.64
CA LYS A 53 15.71 1.12 1.69
C LYS A 53 14.87 1.15 0.40
N PHE A 54 13.57 1.41 0.49
CA PHE A 54 12.65 1.28 -0.64
C PHE A 54 11.84 2.55 -0.99
N GLY A 55 12.07 3.67 -0.31
CA GLY A 55 11.28 4.90 -0.49
C GLY A 55 9.93 4.88 0.25
N LEU A 56 9.10 5.90 -0.02
CA LEU A 56 7.75 5.99 0.52
C LEU A 56 6.83 4.94 -0.13
N SER A 57 5.67 4.69 0.47
CA SER A 57 4.66 3.79 -0.08
C SER A 57 4.26 4.17 -1.51
N VAL A 58 4.13 5.47 -1.79
CA VAL A 58 3.76 6.01 -3.10
C VAL A 58 4.84 5.75 -4.17
N ASP A 59 6.11 5.68 -3.78
CA ASP A 59 7.22 5.39 -4.71
C ASP A 59 7.16 3.95 -5.25
N ASN A 60 6.32 3.10 -4.64
CA ASN A 60 6.17 1.69 -4.96
C ASN A 60 4.80 1.37 -5.61
N VAL A 61 4.02 2.40 -6.00
CA VAL A 61 2.75 2.25 -6.72
C VAL A 61 2.99 2.36 -8.22
N ILE A 62 2.61 1.32 -8.98
CA ILE A 62 2.79 1.27 -10.44
C ILE A 62 1.52 1.59 -11.23
N ASP A 63 0.35 1.50 -10.61
CA ASP A 63 -0.96 1.74 -11.23
C ASP A 63 -2.02 2.04 -10.16
N ALA A 64 -3.09 2.74 -10.53
CA ALA A 64 -4.20 3.10 -9.65
C ALA A 64 -5.51 3.27 -10.43
N GLN A 65 -6.63 2.87 -9.80
CA GLN A 65 -7.97 3.20 -10.28
C GLN A 65 -8.47 4.44 -9.54
N ILE A 66 -8.79 5.49 -10.29
CA ILE A 66 -9.22 6.79 -9.78
C ILE A 66 -10.53 7.15 -10.47
N ILE A 67 -11.47 7.75 -9.74
CA ILE A 67 -12.70 8.32 -10.28
C ILE A 67 -12.53 9.84 -10.33
N ASP A 68 -12.66 10.44 -11.51
CA ASP A 68 -12.55 11.88 -11.74
C ASP A 68 -13.84 12.63 -11.37
N VAL A 69 -13.82 13.96 -11.56
CA VAL A 69 -14.98 14.82 -11.28
C VAL A 69 -16.21 14.54 -12.15
N ASN A 70 -16.06 13.79 -13.24
CA ASN A 70 -17.13 13.39 -14.15
C ASN A 70 -17.64 11.97 -13.86
N GLY A 71 -17.12 11.31 -12.83
CA GLY A 71 -17.48 9.94 -12.48
C GLY A 71 -16.81 8.88 -13.35
N LYS A 72 -15.71 9.21 -14.03
CA LYS A 72 -14.94 8.27 -14.86
C LYS A 72 -13.70 7.75 -14.15
#